data_AF-A0AAD9TPC6-F1
#
_entry.id   AF-A0AAD9TPC6-F1
#
_cell.length_a   1.000
_cell.length_b   1.000
_cell.length_c   1.000
_cell.angle_alpha   90.00
_cell.angle_beta   90.00
_cell.angle_gamma   90.00
#
_symmetry.space_group_name_H-M   'P 1'
#
loop_
_entity.id
_entity.type
_entity.pdbx_description
1 polymer ?
#
loop_
_entity_poly.entity_id
_entity_poly.type
_entity_poly.pdbx_seq_one_letter_code
_entity_poly.pdbx_strand_id
1 'polypeptide(L)'
;MAQVQWSDLLVEILPIIFQKLKDPCDVYRCGLVCVLWKSIVTTILPQFLLHSNVGTFKDETGTFHFKAPLNKQSCSLFNTQTNETHEIFLPQVEKCLFSSSSFGWLLTISFEPPHEVHLLNPFTKDRIQLPSAKQFSRPYDLRVITSTTPLNPTC
;
A
#
# COMPACT_ATOMS: atom_id res chain seq x y z
N MET A 1 4.92 24.58 33.29
CA MET A 1 4.10 23.46 32.78
C MET A 1 4.99 22.23 32.77
N ALA A 2 4.55 21.12 33.38
CA ALA A 2 5.33 19.88 33.34
C ALA A 2 5.40 19.36 31.90
N GLN A 3 6.59 18.97 31.44
CA GLN A 3 6.78 18.39 30.13
C GLN A 3 6.27 16.94 30.17
N VAL A 4 5.17 16.67 29.46
CA VAL A 4 4.62 15.31 29.33
C VAL A 4 5.40 14.58 28.23
N GLN A 5 6.03 13.46 28.60
CA GLN A 5 6.74 12.59 27.66
C GLN A 5 5.78 11.54 27.11
N TRP A 6 5.48 11.62 25.81
CA TRP A 6 4.63 10.64 25.14
C TRP A 6 5.26 9.26 25.02
N SER A 7 6.57 9.13 25.25
CA SER A 7 7.26 7.84 25.36
C SER A 7 6.81 7.01 26.56
N ASP A 8 6.25 7.66 27.59
CA ASP A 8 5.80 6.98 28.81
C ASP A 8 4.37 6.44 28.67
N LEU A 9 3.70 6.74 27.54
CA LEU A 9 2.39 6.19 27.23
C LEU A 9 2.50 4.67 27.05
N LEU A 10 1.60 3.95 27.71
CA LEU A 10 1.50 2.50 27.58
C LEU A 10 1.31 2.11 26.12
N VAL A 11 2.14 1.17 25.66
CA VAL A 11 2.16 0.70 24.27
C VAL A 11 0.79 0.19 23.79
N GLU A 12 0.00 -0.39 24.69
CA GLU A 12 -1.32 -0.95 24.42
C GLU A 12 -2.38 0.13 24.08
N ILE A 13 -2.12 1.39 24.43
CA ILE A 13 -3.02 2.51 24.16
C ILE A 13 -2.79 3.07 22.75
N LEU A 14 -1.58 2.98 22.21
CA LEU A 14 -1.25 3.47 20.87
C LEU A 14 -2.13 2.86 19.77
N PRO A 15 -2.39 1.54 19.72
CA PRO A 15 -3.32 0.96 18.76
C PRO A 15 -4.73 1.56 18.85
N ILE A 16 -5.21 1.79 20.08
CA ILE A 16 -6.54 2.35 20.32
C ILE A 16 -6.59 3.78 19.77
N ILE A 17 -5.55 4.58 20.00
CA ILE A 17 -5.44 5.94 19.44
C ILE A 17 -5.43 5.90 17.93
N PHE A 18 -4.58 5.07 17.33
CA PHE A 18 -4.44 4.99 15.87
C PHE A 18 -5.72 4.49 15.19
N GLN A 19 -6.47 3.57 15.80
CA GLN A 19 -7.77 3.14 15.31
C GLN A 19 -8.86 4.23 15.34
N LYS A 20 -8.66 5.32 16.09
CA LYS A 20 -9.56 6.47 16.10
C LYS A 20 -9.21 7.51 15.04
N LEU A 21 -8.03 7.40 14.41
CA LEU A 21 -7.64 8.29 13.32
C LEU A 21 -8.44 7.95 12.07
N LYS A 22 -9.17 8.94 11.57
CA LYS A 22 -10.01 8.80 10.36
C LYS A 22 -9.25 9.14 9.09
N ASP A 23 -8.24 10.00 9.14
CA ASP A 23 -7.43 10.29 7.96
C ASP A 23 -6.32 9.22 7.82
N PRO A 24 -6.27 8.44 6.73
CA PRO A 24 -5.17 7.52 6.48
C PRO A 24 -3.80 8.23 6.43
N CYS A 25 -3.76 9.51 6.07
CA CYS A 25 -2.53 10.30 6.10
C CYS A 25 -2.02 10.49 7.54
N ASP A 26 -2.91 10.60 8.52
CA ASP A 26 -2.53 10.72 9.92
C ASP A 26 -1.99 9.39 10.45
N VAL A 27 -2.62 8.27 10.09
CA VAL A 27 -2.10 6.92 10.39
C VAL A 27 -0.72 6.72 9.75
N TYR A 28 -0.55 7.15 8.49
CA TYR A 28 0.74 7.14 7.80
C TYR A 28 1.79 7.97 8.53
N ARG A 29 1.46 9.22 8.91
CA ARG A 29 2.36 10.11 9.64
C ARG A 29 2.76 9.53 11.00
N CYS A 30 1.86 8.86 11.71
CA CYS A 30 2.19 8.16 12.95
C CYS A 30 3.30 7.13 12.74
N GLY A 31 3.27 6.39 11.63
CA GLY A 31 4.31 5.42 11.27
C GLY A 31 5.70 6.03 11.01
N LEU A 32 5.78 7.35 10.81
CA LEU A 32 7.04 8.07 10.59
C LEU A 32 7.68 8.60 11.89
N VAL A 33 6.98 8.52 13.03
CA VAL A 33 7.44 9.11 14.30
C VAL A 33 8.60 8.33 14.90
N CYS A 34 8.44 7.03 15.10
CA CYS A 34 9.48 6.16 15.64
C CYS A 34 9.23 4.69 15.27
N VAL A 35 10.22 3.82 15.52
CA VAL A 35 10.14 2.37 15.19
C VAL A 35 8.94 1.69 15.87
N LEU A 36 8.63 2.06 17.13
CA LEU A 36 7.49 1.51 17.85
C LEU A 36 6.16 1.86 17.16
N TRP A 37 5.96 3.13 16.82
CA TRP A 37 4.73 3.59 16.17
C TRP A 37 4.58 2.98 14.77
N LYS A 38 5.68 2.86 14.02
CA LYS A 38 5.74 2.16 12.73
C LYS A 38 5.21 0.73 12.86
N SER A 39 5.70 -0.03 13.85
CA SER A 39 5.29 -1.42 14.08
C SER A 39 3.80 -1.56 14.43
N ILE A 40 3.21 -0.58 15.12
CA ILE A 40 1.80 -0.62 15.50
C ILE A 40 0.92 -0.24 14.32
N VAL A 41 1.29 0.79 13.56
CA VAL A 41 0.55 1.20 12.36
C VAL A 41 0.42 0.03 11.38
N THR A 42 1.47 -0.78 11.20
CA THR A 42 1.43 -1.93 10.28
C THR A 42 0.36 -2.98 10.60
N THR A 43 -0.17 -3.02 11.83
CA THR A 43 -1.21 -3.99 12.22
C THR A 43 -2.63 -3.46 12.03
N ILE A 44 -2.81 -2.13 11.90
CA ILE A 44 -4.13 -1.44 11.83
C ILE A 44 -4.55 -1.13 10.38
N LEU A 45 -3.60 -1.23 9.45
CA LEU A 45 -3.79 -0.99 8.02
C LEU A 45 -4.89 -1.76 7.27
N PRO A 46 -5.48 -2.89 7.73
CA PRO A 46 -6.63 -3.48 7.01
C PRO A 46 -7.86 -2.56 6.85
N GLN A 47 -7.91 -1.38 7.47
CA GLN A 47 -9.05 -0.46 7.37
C GLN A 47 -9.13 0.34 6.05
N PHE A 48 -8.02 0.45 5.31
CA PHE A 48 -7.95 1.26 4.10
C PHE A 48 -7.80 0.38 2.85
N LEU A 49 -8.63 0.63 1.84
CA LEU A 49 -8.53 -0.05 0.56
C LEU A 49 -7.63 0.75 -0.37
N LEU A 50 -6.54 0.14 -0.81
CA LEU A 50 -5.66 0.73 -1.82
C LEU A 50 -6.28 0.58 -3.21
N HIS A 51 -6.40 1.69 -3.92
CA HIS A 51 -6.89 1.69 -5.29
C HIS A 51 -5.77 1.37 -6.27
N SER A 52 -6.07 0.49 -7.23
CA SER A 52 -5.21 0.23 -8.38
C SER A 52 -5.04 1.48 -9.25
N ASN A 53 -3.86 1.70 -9.81
CA ASN A 53 -3.68 2.70 -10.88
C ASN A 53 -3.98 2.13 -12.28
N VAL A 54 -4.25 0.83 -12.37
CA VAL A 54 -4.59 0.16 -13.61
C VAL A 54 -6.07 0.36 -13.88
N GLY A 55 -6.38 1.22 -14.84
CA GLY A 55 -7.73 1.35 -15.38
C GLY A 55 -7.97 0.29 -16.47
N THR A 56 -9.14 -0.33 -16.43
CA THR A 56 -9.62 -1.21 -17.52
C THR A 56 -10.66 -0.46 -18.33
N PHE A 57 -10.52 -0.47 -19.65
CA PHE A 57 -11.58 0.00 -20.55
C PHE A 57 -11.83 -1.04 -21.63
N LYS A 58 -13.05 -1.06 -22.17
CA LYS A 58 -13.46 -1.96 -23.22
C LYS A 58 -13.51 -1.16 -24.53
N ASP A 59 -12.85 -1.64 -25.57
CA ASP A 59 -12.96 -1.02 -26.89
C ASP A 59 -14.28 -1.40 -27.60
N GLU A 60 -14.52 -0.82 -28.77
CA GLU A 60 -15.70 -1.07 -29.60
C GLU A 60 -15.83 -2.55 -30.03
N THR A 61 -14.72 -3.30 -30.06
CA THR A 61 -14.68 -4.73 -30.38
C THR A 61 -14.97 -5.62 -29.18
N GLY A 62 -15.02 -5.03 -27.99
CA GLY A 62 -15.23 -5.71 -26.74
C GLY A 62 -13.97 -6.24 -26.06
N THR A 63 -12.79 -5.86 -26.56
CA THR A 63 -11.50 -6.23 -25.99
C THR A 63 -11.15 -5.33 -24.81
N PHE A 64 -10.65 -5.91 -23.73
CA PHE A 64 -10.20 -5.17 -22.55
C PHE A 64 -8.80 -4.63 -22.77
N HIS A 65 -8.65 -3.32 -22.58
CA HIS A 65 -7.38 -2.61 -22.61
C HIS A 65 -7.07 -2.07 -21.21
N PHE A 66 -5.78 -2.11 -20.88
CA PHE A 66 -5.27 -1.60 -19.62
C PHE A 66 -4.55 -0.28 -19.86
N LYS A 67 -4.92 0.74 -19.09
CA LYS A 67 -4.25 2.04 -19.10
C LYS A 67 -3.83 2.39 -17.69
N ALA A 68 -2.54 2.69 -17.53
CA ALA A 68 -2.03 3.28 -16.30
C ALA A 68 -1.35 4.61 -16.61
N PRO A 69 -1.53 5.62 -15.75
CA PRO A 69 -0.87 6.91 -15.91
C PRO A 69 0.64 6.76 -15.68
N LEU A 70 1.46 7.04 -16.70
CA LEU A 70 2.92 6.82 -16.66
C LEU A 70 3.68 7.62 -15.58
N ASN A 71 3.09 8.72 -15.08
CA ASN A 71 3.77 9.67 -14.19
C ASN A 71 3.03 9.88 -12.85
N LYS A 72 2.18 8.94 -12.43
CA LYS A 72 1.47 9.07 -11.16
C LYS A 72 2.40 8.65 -10.01
N GLN A 73 2.81 9.62 -9.19
CA GLN A 73 3.65 9.42 -8.01
C GLN A 73 2.82 9.30 -6.72
N SER A 74 1.61 8.76 -6.84
CA SER A 74 0.65 8.74 -5.75
C SER A 74 -0.23 7.50 -5.77
N CYS A 75 -0.68 7.12 -4.58
CA CYS A 75 -1.63 6.04 -4.38
C CYS A 75 -2.91 6.58 -3.72
N SER A 76 -4.06 6.16 -4.24
CA SER A 76 -5.35 6.54 -3.68
C SER A 76 -5.80 5.50 -2.65
N LEU A 77 -6.19 5.97 -1.48
CA LEU A 77 -6.64 5.20 -0.34
C LEU A 77 -8.11 5.51 -0.09
N PHE A 78 -8.94 4.49 -0.11
CA PHE A 78 -10.34 4.63 0.24
C PHE A 78 -10.55 4.25 1.70
N ASN A 79 -11.08 5.20 2.47
CA ASN A 79 -11.49 4.97 3.84
C ASN A 79 -12.92 4.43 3.87
N THR A 80 -13.06 3.18 4.28
CA THR A 80 -14.35 2.49 4.38
C THR A 80 -15.28 3.05 5.46
N GLN A 81 -14.75 3.76 6.46
CA GLN A 81 -15.52 4.35 7.56
C GLN A 81 -16.09 5.73 7.21
N THR A 82 -15.33 6.56 6.50
CA THR A 82 -15.77 7.91 6.10
C THR A 82 -16.33 7.96 4.68
N ASN A 83 -16.11 6.91 3.88
CA ASN A 83 -16.44 6.87 2.45
C ASN A 83 -15.68 7.94 1.64
N GLU A 84 -14.50 8.35 2.12
CA GLU A 84 -13.65 9.36 1.49
C GLU A 84 -12.43 8.70 0.83
N THR A 85 -11.95 9.31 -0.25
CA THR A 85 -10.71 8.92 -0.91
C THR A 85 -9.62 9.94 -0.61
N HIS A 86 -8.50 9.46 -0.09
CA HIS A 86 -7.32 10.24 0.22
C HIS A 86 -6.20 9.87 -0.74
N GLU A 87 -5.30 10.81 -1.02
CA GLU A 87 -4.14 10.55 -1.88
C GLU A 87 -2.87 10.66 -1.04
N ILE A 88 -2.05 9.60 -1.08
CA ILE A 88 -0.72 9.60 -0.47
C ILE A 88 0.34 9.73 -1.55
N PHE A 89 1.34 10.54 -1.25
CA PHE A 89 2.53 10.66 -2.09
C PHE A 89 3.38 9.39 -1.95
N LEU A 90 3.60 8.71 -3.07
CA LEU A 90 4.30 7.44 -3.15
C LEU A 90 5.18 7.42 -4.42
N PRO A 91 6.38 8.01 -4.39
CA PRO A 91 7.24 8.11 -5.58
C PRO A 91 7.73 6.74 -6.08
N GLN A 92 7.72 5.70 -5.24
CA GLN A 92 8.12 4.34 -5.59
C GLN A 92 7.23 3.66 -6.63
N VAL A 93 6.04 4.22 -6.90
CA VAL A 93 5.12 3.72 -7.93
C VAL A 93 5.19 4.54 -9.22
N GLU A 94 6.09 5.52 -9.32
CA GLU A 94 6.39 6.19 -10.59
C GLU A 94 6.78 5.14 -11.64
N LYS A 95 6.24 5.26 -12.85
CA LYS A 95 6.46 4.32 -13.95
C LYS A 95 6.18 2.85 -13.59
N CYS A 96 5.26 2.61 -12.66
CA CYS A 96 4.82 1.27 -12.30
C CYS A 96 3.32 1.09 -12.53
N LEU A 97 2.93 -0.10 -12.99
CA LEU A 97 1.58 -0.61 -12.75
C LEU A 97 1.50 -1.04 -11.30
N PHE A 98 0.41 -0.75 -10.62
CA PHE A 98 0.17 -1.33 -9.30
C PHE A 98 -1.29 -1.64 -9.01
N SER A 99 -1.48 -2.73 -8.28
CA SER A 99 -2.76 -3.20 -7.77
C SER A 99 -2.64 -3.49 -6.27
N SER A 100 -3.78 -3.54 -5.57
CA SER A 100 -3.80 -3.94 -4.17
C SER A 100 -3.55 -5.44 -4.01
N SER A 101 -2.85 -5.77 -2.92
CA SER A 101 -2.54 -7.12 -2.46
C SER A 101 -2.98 -7.27 -0.99
N SER A 102 -2.82 -8.47 -0.43
CA SER A 102 -3.16 -8.77 0.97
C SER A 102 -2.45 -7.83 1.96
N PHE A 103 -3.09 -7.58 3.11
CA PHE A 103 -2.52 -6.82 4.24
C PHE A 103 -2.06 -5.39 3.90
N GLY A 104 -2.71 -4.74 2.94
CA GLY A 104 -2.41 -3.35 2.58
C GLY A 104 -1.09 -3.19 1.81
N TRP A 105 -0.60 -4.25 1.18
CA TRP A 105 0.54 -4.18 0.25
C TRP A 105 0.06 -3.84 -1.16
N LEU A 106 0.95 -3.24 -1.94
CA LEU A 106 0.78 -3.02 -3.36
C LEU A 106 1.63 -4.02 -4.13
N LEU A 107 1.03 -4.72 -5.08
CA LEU A 107 1.79 -5.39 -6.12
C LEU A 107 2.18 -4.34 -7.15
N THR A 108 3.46 -4.18 -7.43
CA THR A 108 3.99 -3.22 -8.40
C THR A 108 4.75 -3.94 -9.50
N ILE A 109 4.60 -3.48 -10.75
CA ILE A 109 5.30 -3.99 -11.93
C ILE A 109 5.89 -2.81 -12.69
N SER A 110 7.21 -2.79 -12.87
CA SER A 110 7.90 -1.72 -13.60
C SER A 110 7.61 -1.75 -15.10
N PHE A 111 7.38 -0.59 -15.71
CA PHE A 111 7.33 -0.46 -17.17
C PHE A 111 8.70 -0.66 -17.83
N GLU A 112 9.77 -0.38 -17.10
CA GLU A 112 11.13 -0.51 -17.64
C GLU A 112 11.58 -1.98 -17.59
N PRO A 113 12.23 -2.50 -18.64
CA PRO A 113 12.90 -3.80 -18.59
C PRO A 113 13.89 -3.85 -17.42
N PRO A 114 13.96 -4.95 -16.64
CA PRO A 114 13.41 -6.28 -16.92
C PRO A 114 11.98 -6.53 -16.45
N HIS A 115 11.16 -5.48 -16.24
CA HIS A 115 9.80 -5.56 -15.68
C HIS A 115 9.79 -6.21 -14.30
N GLU A 116 10.57 -5.63 -13.40
CA GLU A 116 10.67 -6.10 -12.02
C GLU A 116 9.30 -6.03 -11.32
N VAL A 117 9.03 -7.07 -10.54
CA VAL A 117 7.79 -7.22 -9.78
C VAL A 117 8.15 -7.11 -8.30
N HIS A 118 7.40 -6.29 -7.55
CA HIS A 118 7.61 -6.13 -6.12
C HIS A 118 6.29 -6.11 -5.36
N LEU A 119 6.32 -6.55 -4.11
CA LEU A 119 5.39 -6.07 -3.10
C LEU A 119 5.96 -4.81 -2.46
N LEU A 120 5.16 -3.76 -2.40
CA LEU A 120 5.49 -2.49 -1.77
C LEU A 120 4.49 -2.20 -0.67
N ASN A 121 4.97 -1.96 0.54
CA ASN A 121 4.13 -1.42 1.60
C ASN A 121 4.09 0.11 1.48
N PRO A 122 2.93 0.73 1.20
CA PRO A 122 2.86 2.18 0.97
C PRO A 122 3.13 3.01 2.23
N PHE A 123 3.04 2.42 3.43
CA PHE A 123 3.21 3.10 4.69
C PHE A 123 4.64 2.98 5.24
N THR A 124 5.20 1.77 5.17
CA THR A 124 6.57 1.53 5.65
C THR A 124 7.64 1.77 4.60
N LYS A 125 7.23 1.79 3.32
CA LYS A 125 8.09 1.80 2.12
C LYS A 125 8.94 0.53 1.97
N ASP A 126 8.66 -0.50 2.76
CA ASP A 126 9.34 -1.78 2.63
C ASP A 126 9.01 -2.40 1.28
N ARG A 127 10.01 -3.01 0.65
CA ARG A 127 9.91 -3.64 -0.67
C ARG A 127 10.37 -5.09 -0.59
N ILE A 128 9.60 -5.97 -1.22
CA ILE A 128 9.94 -7.39 -1.38
C ILE A 128 9.96 -7.68 -2.87
N GLN A 129 11.09 -8.13 -3.36
CA GLN A 129 11.25 -8.52 -4.76
C GLN A 129 10.53 -9.86 -5.01
N LEU A 130 9.76 -9.91 -6.09
CA LEU A 130 9.08 -11.10 -6.57
C LEU A 130 9.74 -11.63 -7.86
N PRO A 131 9.45 -12.87 -8.26
CA PRO A 131 9.89 -13.40 -9.54
C PRO A 131 9.43 -12.52 -10.72
N SER A 132 10.23 -12.48 -11.79
CA SER A 132 10.02 -11.57 -12.93
C SER A 132 8.66 -11.77 -13.61
N ALA A 133 8.05 -10.65 -14.04
CA ALA A 133 6.81 -10.63 -14.81
C ALA A 133 6.87 -11.48 -16.08
N LYS A 134 8.07 -11.70 -16.65
CA LYS A 134 8.28 -12.52 -17.86
C LYS A 134 7.85 -13.97 -17.68
N GLN A 135 7.74 -14.45 -16.45
CA GLN A 135 7.25 -15.80 -16.15
C GLN A 135 5.73 -15.91 -16.31
N PHE A 136 5.01 -14.79 -16.46
CA PHE A 136 3.56 -14.76 -16.49
C PHE A 136 3.04 -14.29 -17.85
N SER A 137 2.10 -15.04 -18.41
CA SER A 137 1.48 -14.74 -19.72
C SER A 137 0.59 -13.50 -19.69
N ARG A 138 0.09 -13.10 -18.52
CA ARG A 138 -0.77 -11.93 -18.29
C ARG A 138 -0.36 -11.20 -17.02
N PRO A 139 0.72 -10.40 -17.05
CA PRO A 139 1.24 -9.73 -15.86
C PRO A 139 0.22 -8.75 -15.23
N TYR A 140 -0.73 -8.24 -16.00
CA TYR A 140 -1.78 -7.33 -15.55
C TYR A 140 -2.88 -8.01 -14.72
N ASP A 141 -3.02 -9.33 -14.83
CA ASP A 141 -3.97 -10.14 -14.05
C ASP A 141 -3.35 -10.66 -12.74
N LEU A 142 -2.07 -10.34 -12.49
CA LEU A 142 -1.38 -10.81 -11.30
C LEU A 142 -2.03 -10.25 -10.04
N ARG A 143 -2.32 -11.17 -9.13
CA ARG A 143 -2.67 -10.86 -7.74
C ARG A 143 -1.80 -11.71 -6.85
N VAL A 144 -1.29 -11.08 -5.79
CA VAL A 144 -0.61 -11.79 -4.72
C VAL A 144 -1.57 -11.87 -3.55
N ILE A 145 -1.86 -13.09 -3.13
CA ILE A 145 -2.68 -13.41 -1.97
C ILE A 145 -1.77 -14.13 -0.98
N THR A 146 -1.54 -13.52 0.19
CA THR A 146 -0.82 -14.15 1.28
C THR A 146 -1.78 -14.49 2.41
N SER A 147 -1.47 -15.57 3.15
CA SER A 147 -2.22 -15.96 4.36
C SER A 147 -1.81 -15.14 5.59
N THR A 148 -0.61 -14.58 5.58
CA THR A 148 -0.08 -13.68 6.62
C THR A 148 0.65 -12.49 6.00
N THR A 149 1.07 -11.53 6.83
CA THR A 149 1.87 -10.38 6.36
C THR A 149 3.13 -10.86 5.63
N PRO A 150 3.48 -10.30 4.45
CA PRO A 150 4.71 -10.65 3.71
C PRO A 150 6.02 -10.50 4.48
N LEU A 151 6.02 -9.79 5.63
CA LEU A 151 7.19 -9.67 6.52
C LEU A 151 7.28 -10.78 7.57
N ASN A 152 6.30 -11.69 7.64
CA ASN A 152 6.35 -12.82 8.55
C ASN A 152 7.43 -13.81 8.06
N PRO A 153 8.44 -14.16 8.86
CA PRO A 153 9.50 -15.08 8.45
C PRO A 153 9.00 -16.49 8.12
N THR A 154 7.78 -16.85 8.52
CA THR A 154 7.16 -18.14 8.19
C THR A 154 6.22 -18.08 6.98
N CYS A 155 6.21 -16.96 6.25
CA CYS A 155 5.37 -16.78 5.06
C CYS A 155 5.93 -17.52 3.83
#